data_AF-H3G830-F1
#
_entry.id   AF-H3G830-F1
#
_cell.length_a   1.000
_cell.length_b   1.000
_cell.length_c   1.000
_cell.angle_alpha   90.00
_cell.angle_beta   90.00
_cell.angle_gamma   90.00
#
_symmetry.space_group_name_H-M   'P 1'
#
loop_
_entity.id
_entity.type
_entity.pdbx_description
1 polymer ?
#
loop_
_entity_poly.entity_id
_entity_poly.type
_entity_poly.pdbx_seq_one_letter_code
_entity_poly.pdbx_strand_id
1 'polypeptide(L)' 'GSIALAKNPQFHKRTKHIDIRYHFVREKVEDGQVVLQYVSTTDMLADMMTKAITAVQFSVLRSKLGI' A
#
# COMPACT_ATOMS: atom_id res chain seq x y z
N GLY A 1 8.48 -1.06 -3.82
CA GLY A 1 8.05 -0.16 -4.90
C GLY A 1 6.72 -0.60 -5.46
N SER A 2 5.60 -0.06 -4.94
CA SER A 2 4.25 -0.26 -5.47
C SER A 2 3.66 1.06 -6.00
N ILE A 3 3.93 2.17 -5.31
CA ILE A 3 3.62 3.54 -5.79
C ILE A 3 4.36 3.86 -7.11
N ALA A 4 5.64 3.48 -7.21
CA ALA A 4 6.42 3.70 -8.43
C ALA A 4 5.91 2.86 -9.61
N LEU A 5 5.42 1.65 -9.33
CA LEU A 5 4.74 0.85 -10.34
C LEU A 5 3.53 1.62 -10.83
N ALA A 6 2.64 2.11 -9.94
CA ALA A 6 1.39 2.82 -10.28
C ALA A 6 1.58 4.02 -11.24
N LYS A 7 2.80 4.53 -11.33
CA LYS A 7 3.16 5.68 -12.15
C LYS A 7 3.87 5.32 -13.47
N ASN A 8 4.39 4.09 -13.65
CA ASN A 8 5.25 3.78 -14.80
C ASN A 8 4.92 2.41 -15.44
N PRO A 9 4.39 2.37 -16.68
CA PRO A 9 3.82 1.16 -17.31
C PRO A 9 4.86 0.18 -17.91
N GLN A 10 6.16 0.37 -17.67
CA GLN A 10 7.19 -0.46 -18.29
C GLN A 10 7.44 -1.78 -17.52
N PHE A 11 6.48 -2.70 -17.43
CA PHE A 11 6.81 -4.08 -17.07
C PHE A 11 5.99 -5.13 -17.84
N HIS A 12 6.71 -6.14 -18.29
CA HIS A 12 6.38 -7.09 -19.35
C HIS A 12 5.37 -8.18 -18.97
N LYS A 13 4.39 -8.43 -19.85
CA LYS A 13 3.77 -9.69 -20.36
C LYS A 13 3.66 -10.98 -19.50
N ARG A 14 3.96 -11.00 -18.20
CA ARG A 14 3.96 -12.23 -17.38
C ARG A 14 3.25 -12.14 -16.03
N THR A 15 2.36 -11.16 -15.81
CA THR A 15 1.57 -11.16 -14.56
C THR A 15 0.19 -10.53 -14.69
N LYS A 16 -0.73 -11.23 -15.38
CA LYS A 16 -2.14 -10.82 -15.56
C LYS A 16 -2.83 -10.39 -14.25
N HIS A 17 -2.55 -11.06 -13.12
CA HIS A 17 -3.12 -10.70 -11.83
C HIS A 17 -2.60 -9.37 -11.27
N ILE A 18 -1.34 -9.02 -11.55
CA ILE A 18 -0.78 -7.71 -11.20
C ILE A 18 -1.36 -6.66 -12.14
N ASP A 19 -1.41 -6.93 -13.45
CA ASP A 19 -1.94 -5.99 -14.46
C ASP A 19 -3.38 -5.58 -14.14
N ILE A 20 -4.26 -6.53 -13.82
CA ILE A 20 -5.67 -6.22 -13.50
C ILE A 20 -5.78 -5.33 -12.25
N ARG A 21 -5.09 -5.70 -11.16
CA ARG A 21 -5.13 -4.91 -9.92
C ARG A 21 -4.49 -3.53 -10.11
N TYR A 22 -3.46 -3.48 -10.92
CA TYR A 22 -2.76 -2.26 -11.28
C TYR A 22 -3.68 -1.28 -12.02
N HIS A 23 -4.33 -1.75 -13.10
CA HIS A 23 -5.25 -0.94 -13.88
C HIS A 23 -6.39 -0.42 -13.00
N PHE A 24 -6.96 -1.27 -12.15
CA PHE A 24 -8.00 -0.87 -11.21
C PHE A 24 -7.53 0.23 -10.24
N VAL A 25 -6.39 0.05 -9.57
CA VAL A 25 -5.88 1.07 -8.63
C VAL A 25 -5.55 2.37 -9.35
N ARG A 26 -4.98 2.29 -10.56
CA ARG A 26 -4.65 3.47 -11.37
C ARG A 26 -5.89 4.25 -11.79
N GLU A 27 -6.91 3.57 -12.31
CA GLU A 27 -8.19 4.18 -12.67
C GLU A 27 -8.81 4.92 -11.48
N LYS A 28 -8.81 4.29 -10.30
CA LYS A 28 -9.33 4.92 -9.07
C LYS A 28 -8.54 6.14 -8.61
N VAL A 29 -7.24 6.17 -8.90
CA VAL A 29 -6.38 7.33 -8.61
C VAL A 29 -6.60 8.44 -9.64
N GLU A 30 -6.72 8.10 -10.93
CA GLU A 30 -7.01 9.05 -12.01
C GLU A 30 -8.41 9.68 -11.88
N ASP A 31 -9.40 8.90 -11.43
CA ASP A 31 -10.75 9.37 -11.08
C ASP A 31 -10.78 10.22 -9.80
N GLY A 32 -9.65 10.36 -9.09
CA GLY A 32 -9.56 11.10 -7.83
C GLY A 32 -10.26 10.43 -6.64
N GLN A 33 -10.73 9.19 -6.79
CA GLN A 33 -11.39 8.42 -5.74
C GLN A 33 -10.40 7.92 -4.68
N VAL A 34 -9.12 7.76 -5.04
CA VAL A 34 -8.06 7.27 -4.16
C VAL A 34 -6.82 8.16 -4.31
N VAL A 35 -6.24 8.59 -3.18
CA VAL A 35 -4.96 9.31 -3.16
C VAL A 35 -3.87 8.38 -2.64
N LEU A 36 -2.81 8.19 -3.42
CA LEU A 36 -1.65 7.40 -3.00
C LEU A 36 -0.66 8.29 -2.24
N GLN A 37 -0.49 8.00 -0.95
CA GLN A 37 0.53 8.63 -0.11
C GLN A 37 1.55 7.58 0.34
N TYR A 38 2.82 7.95 0.33
CA TYR A 38 3.86 7.13 0.94
C TYR A 38 3.83 7.32 2.46
N VAL A 39 3.75 6.20 3.18
CA VAL A 39 3.87 6.15 4.64
C VAL A 39 5.05 5.25 4.98
N SER A 40 5.88 5.69 5.93
CA SER A 40 7.01 4.91 6.40
C SER A 40 6.54 3.59 7.03
N THR A 41 7.37 2.55 7.03
CA THR A 41 7.02 1.27 7.67
C THR A 41 6.74 1.41 9.16
N THR A 42 7.40 2.34 9.85
CA THR A 42 7.19 2.61 11.27
C THR A 42 5.84 3.29 11.58
N ASP A 43 5.22 3.89 10.56
CA ASP A 43 3.95 4.61 10.67
C ASP A 43 2.80 3.91 9.93
N MET A 44 3.07 2.81 9.22
CA MET A 44 2.09 2.07 8.45
C MET A 44 1.18 1.26 9.38
N LEU A 45 0.07 1.87 9.81
CA LEU A 45 -0.89 1.23 10.73
C LEU A 45 -1.37 -0.16 10.24
N ALA A 46 -1.54 -0.33 8.93
CA ALA A 46 -1.94 -1.61 8.33
C ALA A 46 -0.95 -2.76 8.60
N ASP A 47 0.31 -2.48 8.94
CA ASP A 47 1.29 -3.51 9.25
C ASP A 47 0.92 -4.31 10.50
N MET A 48 0.17 -3.72 11.45
CA MET A 48 -0.32 -4.45 12.63
C MET A 48 -1.28 -5.60 12.27
N MET A 49 -1.96 -5.51 11.11
CA MET A 49 -2.97 -6.47 10.66
C MET A 49 -2.43 -7.45 9.61
N THR A 50 -1.35 -7.08 8.91
CA THR A 50 -0.86 -7.79 7.73
C THR A 50 0.49 -8.46 7.93
N LYS A 51 1.21 -8.12 9.01
CA LYS A 51 2.56 -8.63 9.29
C LYS A 51 2.68 -9.13 10.72
N ALA A 52 3.57 -10.09 10.92
CA ALA A 52 4.09 -10.41 12.25
C ALA A 52 5.11 -9.34 12.65
N ILE A 53 4.73 -8.43 13.54
CA ILE A 53 5.58 -7.36 14.06
C ILE A 53 5.90 -7.59 15.55
N THR A 54 6.93 -6.92 16.07
CA THR A 54 7.29 -7.01 17.49
C THR A 54 6.20 -6.38 18.37
N ALA A 55 6.09 -6.85 19.61
CA ALA A 55 5.13 -6.31 20.58
C ALA A 55 5.30 -4.80 20.80
N VAL A 56 6.54 -4.31 20.76
CA VAL A 56 6.86 -2.87 20.85
C VAL A 56 6.26 -2.10 19.69
N GLN A 57 6.50 -2.55 18.45
CA GLN A 57 5.96 -1.91 17.26
C GLN A 57 4.43 -1.96 17.22
N PHE A 58 3.84 -3.09 17.65
CA PHE A 58 2.40 -3.24 17.75
C PHE A 58 1.79 -2.24 18.73
N SER A 59 2.37 -2.08 19.93
CA SER A 59 1.89 -1.12 20.93
C SER A 59 1.94 0.33 20.43
N VAL A 60 3.02 0.71 19.73
CA VAL A 60 3.16 2.04 19.12
C VAL A 60 2.08 2.27 18.06
N LEU A 61 1.89 1.32 17.13
CA LEU A 61 0.90 1.45 16.08
C LEU A 61 -0.53 1.44 16.65
N ARG A 62 -0.80 0.64 17.68
CA ARG A 62 -2.10 0.59 18.38
C ARG A 62 -2.43 1.92 19.03
N SER A 63 -1.46 2.53 19.72
CA SER A 63 -1.59 3.86 20.32
C SER A 63 -1.88 4.93 19.26
N LYS A 64 -1.22 4.86 18.10
CA LYS A 64 -1.48 5.76 16.96
C LYS A 64 -2.87 5.59 16.34
N LEU A 65 -3.46 4.39 16.46
CA LEU A 65 -4.82 4.11 16.01
C LEU A 65 -5.89 4.59 17.01
N GLY A 66 -5.50 4.98 18.23
CA GLY A 66 -6.40 5.46 19.27
C GLY A 66 -7.11 4.34 20.06
N ILE A 67 -6.51 3.15 20.11
CA ILE A 67 -7.05 1.95 20.78
C ILE A 67 -6.02 1.39 21.78
#